data_AF-E8U3N4-F1
#
_entry.id   AF-E8U3N4-F1
#
_cell.length_a   1.000
_cell.length_b   1.000
_cell.length_c   1.000
_cell.angle_alpha   90.00
_cell.angle_beta   90.00
_cell.angle_gamma   90.00
#
_symmetry.space_group_name_H-M   'P 1'
#
loop_
_entity.id
_entity.type
_entity.pdbx_description
1 polymer ?
#
loop_
_entity_poly.entity_id
_entity_poly.type
_entity_poly.pdbx_seq_one_letter_code
_entity_poly.pdbx_strand_id
1 'polypeptide(L)'
;MAINRYTAAGIQHEAERLTNEARHLADQVSRLTRGPTRVPTIPTSNSGNSERSDRFQTNVNSRFYVEINGMNRAVFSEISGLQIETETLDIIEGGVNDRIMRLPVRSRVGNITLKRGITVGAELLNWHLRIVQGVLDLRNVTVTAYNTRGDKLMVFNFQKAYPVKWSGPQFAANGETVAVETLELAHEGTLNLSSS
;
A
#
# COMPACT_ATOMS: atom_id res chain seq x y z
N MET A 1 40.60 -67.17 -16.15
CA MET A 1 39.30 -67.79 -16.45
C MET A 1 38.81 -68.47 -15.18
N ALA A 2 37.93 -67.82 -14.41
CA ALA A 2 37.32 -68.37 -13.19
C ALA A 2 35.85 -67.92 -13.15
N ILE A 3 34.96 -68.90 -13.08
CA ILE A 3 33.52 -68.79 -13.24
C ILE A 3 32.92 -68.48 -11.86
N ASN A 4 32.20 -67.36 -11.75
CA ASN A 4 31.58 -66.93 -10.49
C ASN A 4 30.39 -67.85 -10.16
N ARG A 5 30.52 -68.64 -9.08
CA ARG A 5 29.46 -69.52 -8.57
C ARG A 5 28.58 -68.73 -7.61
N TYR A 6 27.49 -68.13 -8.09
CA TYR A 6 26.40 -67.74 -7.21
C TYR A 6 25.68 -69.02 -6.76
N THR A 7 25.81 -69.37 -5.48
CA THR A 7 25.17 -70.52 -4.86
C THR A 7 23.67 -70.27 -4.68
N ALA A 8 22.85 -71.29 -4.93
CA ALA A 8 21.37 -71.20 -4.91
C ALA A 8 20.80 -70.61 -3.60
N ALA A 9 21.52 -70.74 -2.48
CA ALA A 9 21.14 -70.17 -1.19
C ALA A 9 21.13 -68.63 -1.17
N GLY A 10 22.00 -67.96 -1.93
CA GLY A 10 22.06 -66.49 -1.99
C GLY A 10 20.85 -65.90 -2.71
N ILE A 11 20.38 -66.57 -3.77
CA ILE A 11 19.21 -66.14 -4.55
C ILE A 11 17.91 -66.32 -3.73
N GLN A 12 17.80 -67.38 -2.94
CA GLN A 12 16.63 -67.60 -2.09
C GLN A 12 16.50 -66.56 -0.96
N HIS A 13 17.62 -66.22 -0.31
CA HIS A 13 17.61 -65.22 0.77
C HIS A 13 17.24 -63.82 0.26
N GLU A 14 17.65 -63.46 -0.96
CA GLU A 14 17.31 -62.17 -1.57
C GLU A 14 15.84 -62.13 -2.05
N ALA A 15 15.31 -63.24 -2.56
CA ALA A 15 13.89 -63.35 -2.91
C ALA A 15 12.95 -63.23 -1.69
N GLU A 16 13.33 -63.80 -0.55
CA GLU A 16 12.57 -63.65 0.70
C GLU A 16 12.62 -62.22 1.23
N ARG A 17 13.76 -61.53 1.12
CA ARG A 17 13.91 -60.14 1.53
C ARG A 17 12.96 -59.22 0.74
N LEU A 18 12.91 -59.36 -0.58
CA LEU A 18 12.03 -58.56 -1.44
C LEU A 18 10.53 -58.87 -1.20
N THR A 19 10.20 -60.13 -0.92
CA THR A 19 8.82 -60.54 -0.61
C THR A 19 8.33 -59.93 0.71
N ASN A 20 9.19 -59.88 1.72
CA ASN A 20 8.87 -59.27 3.01
C ASN A 20 8.77 -57.74 2.91
N GLU A 21 9.61 -57.12 2.07
CA GLU A 21 9.53 -55.68 1.79
C GLU A 21 8.22 -55.30 1.06
N ALA A 22 7.82 -56.10 0.06
CA ALA A 22 6.54 -55.91 -0.63
C ALA A 22 5.32 -56.06 0.30
N ARG A 23 5.36 -57.01 1.25
CA ARG A 23 4.32 -57.15 2.29
C ARG A 23 4.28 -55.94 3.22
N HIS A 24 5.43 -55.40 3.61
CA HIS A 24 5.49 -54.23 4.48
C HIS A 24 4.96 -52.96 3.79
N LEU A 25 5.21 -52.81 2.50
CA LEU A 25 4.66 -51.70 1.69
C LEU A 25 3.16 -51.85 1.46
N ALA A 26 2.66 -53.07 1.23
CA ALA A 26 1.22 -53.32 1.10
C ALA A 26 0.44 -53.00 2.39
N ASP A 27 1.01 -53.28 3.56
CA ASP A 27 0.41 -52.91 4.85
C ASP A 27 0.43 -51.39 5.08
N GLN A 28 1.50 -50.69 4.66
CA GLN A 28 1.54 -49.22 4.70
C GLN A 28 0.46 -48.58 3.81
N VAL A 29 0.24 -49.11 2.60
CA VAL A 29 -0.79 -48.61 1.68
C VAL A 29 -2.21 -48.94 2.16
N SER A 30 -2.41 -50.09 2.81
CA SER A 30 -3.71 -50.47 3.38
C SER A 30 -4.11 -49.58 4.56
N ARG A 31 -3.14 -49.14 5.38
CA ARG A 31 -3.35 -48.19 6.48
C ARG A 31 -3.69 -46.77 6.01
N LEU A 32 -3.26 -46.38 4.81
CA LEU A 32 -3.57 -45.07 4.22
C LEU A 32 -4.98 -45.00 3.59
N THR A 33 -5.64 -46.14 3.36
CA THR A 33 -6.90 -46.22 2.58
C THR A 33 -8.13 -46.60 3.41
N ARG A 34 -8.01 -46.81 4.73
CA ARG A 34 -9.15 -47.10 5.63
C ARG A 34 -9.26 -46.08 6.77
N GLY A 35 -9.55 -44.83 6.43
CA GLY A 35 -10.17 -43.88 7.36
C GLY A 35 -11.70 -44.03 7.31
N PRO A 36 -12.43 -43.94 8.43
CA PRO A 36 -13.89 -44.02 8.41
C PRO A 36 -14.46 -42.88 7.58
N THR A 37 -15.41 -43.19 6.68
CA THR A 37 -16.18 -42.20 5.91
C THR A 37 -17.05 -41.39 6.87
N ARG A 38 -16.47 -40.37 7.50
CA ARG A 38 -17.25 -39.27 8.07
C ARG A 38 -17.73 -38.43 6.90
N VAL A 39 -19.03 -38.49 6.62
CA VAL A 39 -19.68 -37.45 5.80
C VAL A 39 -19.30 -36.11 6.44
N PRO A 40 -18.62 -35.19 5.74
CA PRO A 40 -18.37 -33.88 6.29
C PRO A 40 -19.73 -33.20 6.44
N THR A 41 -20.23 -33.07 7.66
CA THR A 41 -21.22 -32.04 7.94
C THR A 41 -20.51 -30.72 7.62
N ILE A 42 -20.94 -30.02 6.57
CA ILE A 42 -20.44 -28.68 6.25
C ILE A 42 -20.71 -27.83 7.49
N PRO A 43 -19.67 -27.34 8.20
CA PRO A 43 -19.89 -26.28 9.16
C PRO A 43 -20.29 -25.07 8.33
N THR A 44 -21.53 -24.62 8.46
CA THR A 44 -21.93 -23.29 8.00
C THR A 44 -21.24 -22.26 8.89
N SER A 45 -19.96 -22.03 8.67
CA SER A 45 -19.26 -20.82 9.07
C SER A 45 -18.68 -20.19 7.81
N ASN A 46 -19.53 -19.48 7.08
CA ASN A 46 -19.09 -18.56 6.05
C ASN A 46 -18.41 -17.37 6.75
N SER A 47 -17.15 -17.54 7.15
CA SER A 47 -16.34 -16.48 7.79
C SER A 47 -14.96 -16.32 7.14
N GLY A 48 -14.69 -17.03 6.04
CA GLY A 48 -13.40 -16.98 5.33
C GLY A 48 -13.42 -16.13 4.05
N ASN A 49 -14.56 -15.56 3.65
CA ASN A 49 -14.70 -14.87 2.37
C ASN A 49 -14.82 -13.33 2.48
N SER A 50 -14.87 -12.77 3.69
CA SER A 50 -14.98 -11.32 3.92
C SER A 50 -13.63 -10.59 3.90
N GLU A 51 -12.52 -11.25 4.28
CA GLU A 51 -11.22 -10.58 4.32
C GLU A 51 -10.56 -10.40 2.95
N ARG A 52 -10.89 -11.27 1.98
CA ARG A 52 -10.36 -11.18 0.61
C ARG A 52 -11.11 -10.14 -0.23
N SER A 53 -12.38 -9.89 0.05
CA SER A 53 -13.18 -8.87 -0.65
C SER A 53 -12.83 -7.44 -0.24
N ASP A 54 -12.36 -7.23 0.99
CA ASP A 54 -12.04 -5.89 1.50
C ASP A 54 -10.81 -5.26 0.85
N ARG A 55 -9.82 -6.07 0.44
CA ARG A 55 -8.55 -5.55 -0.13
C ARG A 55 -8.72 -4.83 -1.47
N PHE A 56 -9.81 -5.10 -2.18
CA PHE A 56 -10.12 -4.51 -3.48
C PHE A 56 -11.37 -3.63 -3.44
N GLN A 57 -11.86 -3.29 -2.25
CA GLN A 57 -13.03 -2.43 -2.09
C GLN A 57 -12.69 -0.97 -2.39
N THR A 58 -13.47 -0.33 -3.25
CA THR A 58 -13.40 1.13 -3.47
C THR A 58 -13.92 1.86 -2.22
N ASN A 59 -13.14 2.81 -1.72
CA ASN A 59 -13.49 3.59 -0.53
C ASN A 59 -13.92 5.01 -0.92
N VAL A 60 -14.73 5.64 -0.06
CA VAL A 60 -15.11 7.04 -0.22
C VAL A 60 -13.93 7.96 0.05
N ASN A 61 -13.79 9.02 -0.74
CA ASN A 61 -12.71 10.00 -0.60
C ASN A 61 -12.88 10.97 0.58
N SER A 62 -14.07 10.98 1.22
CA SER A 62 -14.45 11.96 2.24
C SER A 62 -13.93 11.66 3.64
N ARG A 63 -13.31 10.49 3.87
CA ARG A 63 -12.81 10.08 5.17
C ARG A 63 -11.29 10.20 5.23
N PHE A 64 -10.82 11.36 5.65
CA PHE A 64 -9.41 11.61 5.88
C PHE A 64 -9.17 12.50 7.09
N TYR A 65 -7.96 12.45 7.61
CA TYR A 65 -7.46 13.32 8.67
C TYR A 65 -6.11 13.88 8.25
N VAL A 66 -5.91 15.17 8.48
CA VAL A 66 -4.64 15.85 8.21
C VAL A 66 -4.05 16.33 9.52
N GLU A 67 -2.80 15.97 9.74
CA GLU A 67 -2.01 16.41 10.87
C GLU A 67 -0.85 17.27 10.36
N ILE A 68 -0.67 18.45 10.93
CA ILE A 68 0.48 19.31 10.65
C ILE A 68 1.27 19.40 11.96
N ASN A 69 2.55 19.02 11.94
CA ASN A 69 3.36 19.02 13.15
C ASN A 69 3.38 20.42 13.81
N GLY A 70 3.12 20.47 15.12
CA GLY A 70 2.99 21.72 15.85
C GLY A 70 1.67 22.48 15.62
N MET A 71 0.65 21.85 15.02
CA MET A 71 -0.68 22.42 14.82
C MET A 71 -1.77 21.38 15.12
N ASN A 72 -2.33 21.45 16.34
CA ASN A 72 -3.20 20.40 16.90
C ASN A 72 -4.69 20.55 16.52
N ARG A 73 -5.06 21.53 15.67
CA ARG A 73 -6.48 21.91 15.43
C ARG A 73 -6.80 22.29 13.99
N ALA A 74 -6.28 21.54 13.01
CA ALA A 74 -6.59 21.81 11.62
C ALA A 74 -7.58 20.77 11.07
N VAL A 75 -8.87 21.10 11.07
CA VAL A 75 -9.88 20.35 10.32
C VAL A 75 -9.85 20.86 8.88
N PHE A 76 -9.52 19.99 7.93
CA PHE A 76 -9.51 20.33 6.51
C PHE A 76 -10.71 19.71 5.79
N SER A 77 -11.27 20.45 4.85
CA SER A 77 -12.37 20.02 4.00
C SER A 77 -11.90 19.39 2.70
N GLU A 78 -10.69 19.72 2.24
CA GLU A 78 -10.14 19.21 0.99
C GLU A 78 -8.61 19.10 1.06
N ILE A 79 -8.08 18.03 0.46
CA ILE A 79 -6.68 17.92 0.06
C ILE A 79 -6.61 17.57 -1.44
N SER A 80 -5.71 18.22 -2.15
CA SER A 80 -5.42 17.96 -3.56
C SER A 80 -3.92 18.11 -3.85
N GLY A 81 -3.49 17.79 -5.07
CA GLY A 81 -2.09 17.89 -5.48
C GLY A 81 -1.22 16.69 -5.09
N LEU A 82 -1.84 15.56 -4.70
CA LEU A 82 -1.16 14.29 -4.45
C LEU A 82 -0.66 13.68 -5.77
N GLN A 83 0.43 14.21 -6.31
CA GLN A 83 0.98 13.80 -7.60
C GLN A 83 2.51 13.67 -7.55
N ILE A 84 3.00 12.65 -8.25
CA ILE A 84 4.42 12.44 -8.52
C ILE A 84 4.51 12.20 -10.02
N GLU A 85 5.35 12.98 -10.70
CA GLU A 85 5.54 12.91 -12.15
C GLU A 85 7.00 12.57 -12.44
N THR A 86 7.24 11.61 -13.33
CA THR A 86 8.58 11.24 -13.79
C THR A 86 8.77 11.69 -15.23
N GLU A 87 9.69 12.60 -15.45
CA GLU A 87 10.09 13.03 -16.78
C GLU A 87 10.75 11.87 -17.53
N THR A 88 10.49 11.79 -18.84
CA THR A 88 11.04 10.75 -19.70
C THR A 88 11.79 11.32 -20.90
N LEU A 89 12.89 10.69 -21.25
CA LEU A 89 13.71 10.98 -22.42
C LEU A 89 13.48 9.90 -23.49
N ASP A 90 13.14 10.33 -24.70
CA ASP A 90 12.96 9.46 -25.85
C ASP A 90 14.27 9.34 -26.63
N ILE A 91 14.76 8.11 -26.80
CA ILE A 91 15.96 7.75 -27.55
C ILE A 91 15.54 6.95 -28.79
N ILE A 92 15.97 7.43 -29.95
CA ILE A 92 15.76 6.78 -31.24
C ILE A 92 17.06 6.08 -31.63
N GLU A 93 17.01 4.76 -31.75
CA GLU A 93 18.16 3.93 -32.09
C GLU A 93 18.20 3.70 -33.60
N GLY A 94 19.38 3.85 -34.20
CA GLY A 94 19.58 3.51 -35.61
C GLY A 94 19.39 2.00 -35.83
N GLY A 95 18.67 1.63 -36.89
CA GLY A 95 18.39 0.23 -37.20
C GLY A 95 17.14 -0.35 -36.53
N VAL A 96 16.49 0.40 -35.64
CA VAL A 96 15.22 0.04 -35.01
C VAL A 96 14.16 1.08 -35.38
N ASN A 97 13.30 0.73 -36.34
CA ASN A 97 12.28 1.65 -36.88
C ASN A 97 10.86 1.36 -36.35
N ASP A 98 10.69 0.35 -35.50
CA ASP A 98 9.38 -0.10 -35.01
C ASP A 98 9.01 0.48 -33.63
N ARG A 99 9.96 1.12 -32.93
CA ARG A 99 9.76 1.65 -31.57
C ARG A 99 10.71 2.79 -31.22
N ILE A 100 10.35 3.51 -30.16
CA ILE A 100 11.20 4.52 -29.49
C ILE A 100 11.52 3.99 -28.08
N MET A 101 12.77 4.07 -27.64
CA MET A 101 13.14 3.74 -26.27
C MET A 101 12.89 4.94 -25.36
N ARG A 102 12.06 4.78 -24.33
CA ARG A 102 11.73 5.84 -23.37
C ARG A 102 12.40 5.58 -22.02
N LEU A 103 13.30 6.46 -21.59
CA LEU A 103 14.06 6.34 -20.34
C LEU A 103 13.55 7.32 -19.29
N PRO A 104 13.34 6.91 -18.02
CA PRO A 104 13.02 7.84 -16.94
C PRO A 104 14.23 8.70 -16.56
N VAL A 105 14.01 9.99 -16.30
CA VAL A 105 15.07 10.97 -15.99
C VAL A 105 14.95 11.47 -14.55
N ARG A 106 14.04 12.41 -14.29
CA ARG A 106 13.87 13.04 -12.98
C ARG A 106 12.42 12.95 -12.56
N SER A 107 12.20 12.57 -11.30
CA SER A 107 10.88 12.65 -10.69
C SER A 107 10.69 14.00 -9.98
N ARG A 108 9.52 14.59 -10.14
CA ARG A 108 9.08 15.81 -9.46
C ARG A 108 7.86 15.46 -8.60
N VAL A 109 7.88 15.92 -7.36
CA VAL A 109 6.70 15.88 -6.49
C VAL A 109 5.96 17.21 -6.64
N GLY A 110 4.64 17.13 -6.82
CA GLY A 110 3.80 18.32 -6.88
C GLY A 110 3.60 18.94 -5.51
N ASN A 111 3.17 20.21 -5.48
CA ASN A 111 2.71 20.83 -4.24
C ASN A 111 1.36 20.23 -3.83
N ILE A 112 1.12 20.13 -2.52
CA ILE A 112 -0.19 19.78 -1.99
C ILE A 112 -0.97 21.05 -1.67
N THR A 113 -2.28 21.02 -1.91
CA THR A 113 -3.18 22.12 -1.57
C THR A 113 -4.18 21.63 -0.52
N LEU A 114 -4.27 22.37 0.57
CA LEU A 114 -5.17 22.11 1.68
C LEU A 114 -6.22 23.22 1.77
N LYS A 115 -7.49 22.87 1.90
CA LYS A 115 -8.57 23.84 2.14
C LYS A 115 -9.26 23.56 3.46
N ARG A 116 -9.58 24.61 4.20
CA ARG A 116 -10.39 24.52 5.41
C ARG A 116 -11.30 25.74 5.58
N GLY A 117 -12.39 25.55 6.33
CA GLY A 117 -13.17 26.67 6.81
C GLY A 117 -12.35 27.54 7.77
N ILE A 118 -12.66 28.84 7.83
CA ILE A 118 -12.03 29.72 8.82
C ILE A 118 -12.36 29.26 10.23
N THR A 119 -11.32 29.22 11.06
CA THR A 119 -11.41 28.91 12.48
C THR A 119 -11.03 30.12 13.33
N VAL A 120 -11.26 30.04 14.65
CA VAL A 120 -10.74 31.03 15.61
C VAL A 120 -9.21 30.87 15.69
N GLY A 121 -8.49 31.68 14.91
CA GLY A 121 -7.03 31.70 14.87
C GLY A 121 -6.47 31.84 13.45
N ALA A 122 -5.28 32.45 13.34
CA ALA A 122 -4.60 32.71 12.07
C ALA A 122 -3.38 31.81 11.86
N GLU A 123 -3.41 30.57 12.37
CA GLU A 123 -2.21 29.72 12.45
C GLU A 123 -1.57 29.42 11.08
N LEU A 124 -2.37 29.12 10.04
CA LEU A 124 -1.85 28.88 8.68
C LEU A 124 -1.26 30.15 8.07
N LEU A 125 -1.95 31.29 8.23
CA LEU A 125 -1.44 32.59 7.80
C LEU A 125 -0.14 32.94 8.52
N ASN A 126 -0.08 32.77 9.83
CA ASN A 126 1.12 33.03 10.64
C ASN A 126 2.28 32.14 10.21
N TRP A 127 2.03 30.86 9.92
CA TRP A 127 3.05 29.97 9.38
C TRP A 127 3.56 30.46 8.03
N HIS A 128 2.69 30.90 7.13
CA HIS A 128 3.10 31.50 5.86
C HIS A 128 3.90 32.80 6.04
N LEU A 129 3.47 33.67 6.95
CA LEU A 129 4.18 34.92 7.26
C LEU A 129 5.58 34.68 7.83
N ARG A 130 5.81 33.59 8.57
CA ARG A 130 7.17 33.21 9.02
C ARG A 130 8.10 32.93 7.84
N ILE A 131 7.62 32.20 6.82
CA ILE A 131 8.38 31.96 5.59
C ILE A 131 8.67 33.28 4.86
N VAL A 132 7.67 34.16 4.75
CA VAL A 132 7.83 35.49 4.14
C VAL A 132 8.90 36.33 4.87
N GLN A 133 8.99 36.19 6.20
CA GLN A 133 10.00 36.84 7.03
C GLN A 133 11.39 36.19 6.94
N GLY A 134 11.57 35.17 6.10
CA GLY A 134 12.84 34.44 5.94
C GLY A 134 13.09 33.38 7.01
N VAL A 135 12.13 33.11 7.90
CA VAL A 135 12.23 32.03 8.88
C VAL A 135 11.77 30.73 8.23
N LEU A 136 12.71 29.82 7.98
CA LEU A 136 12.44 28.52 7.37
C LEU A 136 11.76 27.56 8.36
N ASP A 137 10.47 27.75 8.60
CA ASP A 137 9.61 26.91 9.45
C ASP A 137 9.10 25.70 8.65
N LEU A 138 9.89 24.62 8.64
CA LEU A 138 9.58 23.35 7.96
C LEU A 138 8.80 22.43 8.88
N ARG A 139 7.70 21.86 8.40
CA ARG A 139 6.83 20.97 9.19
C ARG A 139 6.51 19.69 8.45
N ASN A 140 6.43 18.59 9.19
CA ASN A 140 5.91 17.35 8.61
C ASN A 140 4.38 17.42 8.56
N VAL A 141 3.81 17.01 7.44
CA VAL A 141 2.36 16.93 7.25
C VAL A 141 1.99 15.49 6.96
N THR A 142 0.99 14.97 7.66
CA THR A 142 0.54 13.58 7.53
C THR A 142 -0.92 13.58 7.15
N VAL A 143 -1.27 12.82 6.12
CA VAL A 143 -2.65 12.65 5.64
C VAL A 143 -3.00 11.19 5.76
N THR A 144 -3.95 10.88 6.64
CA THR A 144 -4.44 9.52 6.84
C THR A 144 -5.80 9.38 6.18
N ALA A 145 -5.92 8.50 5.20
CA ALA A 145 -7.18 8.08 4.63
C ALA A 145 -7.74 6.88 5.43
N TYR A 146 -9.06 6.84 5.60
CA TYR A 146 -9.75 5.78 6.35
C TYR A 146 -10.74 5.04 5.45
N ASN A 147 -10.97 3.77 5.76
CA ASN A 147 -12.03 2.99 5.12
C ASN A 147 -13.43 3.37 5.69
N THR A 148 -14.48 2.73 5.18
CA THR A 148 -15.86 2.95 5.65
C THR A 148 -16.10 2.51 7.09
N ARG A 149 -15.29 1.59 7.63
CA ARG A 149 -15.34 1.10 9.03
C ARG A 149 -14.57 2.00 10.00
N GLY A 150 -13.76 2.93 9.51
CA GLY A 150 -12.90 3.80 10.32
C GLY A 150 -11.47 3.26 10.52
N ASP A 151 -11.09 2.16 9.88
CA ASP A 151 -9.72 1.67 9.92
C ASP A 151 -8.83 2.51 8.98
N LYS A 152 -7.55 2.68 9.34
CA LYS A 152 -6.58 3.38 8.49
C LYS A 152 -6.37 2.58 7.20
N LEU A 153 -6.55 3.24 6.06
CA LEU A 153 -6.38 2.64 4.75
C LEU A 153 -5.01 2.97 4.16
N MET A 154 -4.62 4.24 4.22
CA MET A 154 -3.35 4.70 3.67
C MET A 154 -2.90 5.96 4.41
N VAL A 155 -1.59 6.10 4.57
CA VAL A 155 -0.97 7.28 5.18
C VAL A 155 -0.01 7.89 4.18
N PHE A 156 -0.19 9.18 3.90
CA PHE A 156 0.76 9.98 3.14
C PHE A 156 1.53 10.87 4.10
N ASN A 157 2.86 10.85 3.99
CA ASN A 157 3.74 11.69 4.80
C ASN A 157 4.48 12.65 3.88
N PHE A 158 4.35 13.94 4.15
CA PHE A 158 5.03 15.05 3.47
C PHE A 158 6.08 15.61 4.40
N GLN A 159 7.34 15.33 4.09
CA GLN A 159 8.46 15.76 4.92
C GLN A 159 8.87 17.19 4.59
N LYS A 160 9.23 17.94 5.64
CA LYS A 160 9.73 19.31 5.54
C LYS A 160 8.85 20.19 4.64
N ALA A 161 7.54 20.06 4.79
CA ALA A 161 6.61 20.89 4.05
C ALA A 161 6.69 22.35 4.53
N TYR A 162 6.47 23.29 3.62
CA TYR A 162 6.38 24.71 3.93
C TYR A 162 5.42 25.43 2.98
N PRO A 163 4.74 26.49 3.45
CA PRO A 163 3.75 27.21 2.67
C PRO A 163 4.37 28.08 1.60
N VAL A 164 3.97 27.82 0.36
CA VAL A 164 4.36 28.61 -0.82
C VAL A 164 3.28 29.60 -1.23
N LYS A 165 2.02 29.37 -0.83
CA LYS A 165 0.91 30.27 -1.09
C LYS A 165 -0.16 30.11 -0.02
N TRP A 166 -0.71 31.24 0.44
CA TRP A 166 -1.95 31.29 1.22
C TRP A 166 -2.98 32.14 0.49
N SER A 167 -4.24 31.73 0.54
CA SER A 167 -5.37 32.50 0.00
C SER A 167 -6.47 32.52 1.04
N GLY A 168 -6.84 33.73 1.44
CA GLY A 168 -7.92 33.97 2.40
C GLY A 168 -9.31 33.69 1.82
N PRO A 169 -10.33 33.84 2.65
CA PRO A 169 -11.73 33.69 2.26
C PRO A 169 -12.15 34.81 1.31
N GLN A 170 -13.11 34.49 0.44
CA GLN A 170 -13.85 35.52 -0.26
C GLN A 170 -15.06 35.93 0.60
N PHE A 171 -15.16 37.22 0.93
CA PHE A 171 -16.31 37.77 1.63
C PHE A 171 -17.25 38.47 0.64
N ALA A 172 -18.54 38.16 0.74
CA ALA A 172 -19.61 38.84 0.00
C ALA A 172 -20.75 39.16 0.96
N ALA A 173 -21.25 40.40 0.94
CA ALA A 173 -22.29 40.86 1.88
C ALA A 173 -23.62 40.10 1.73
N ASN A 174 -23.86 39.48 0.58
CA ASN A 174 -25.03 38.67 0.26
C ASN A 174 -24.72 37.17 0.14
N GLY A 175 -23.54 36.72 0.61
CA GLY A 175 -23.11 35.34 0.50
C GLY A 175 -23.55 34.47 1.69
N GLU A 176 -24.03 33.26 1.41
CA GLU A 176 -24.37 32.25 2.43
C GLU A 176 -23.38 31.07 2.48
N THR A 177 -22.25 31.18 1.76
CA THR A 177 -21.24 30.12 1.68
C THR A 177 -20.26 30.19 2.85
N VAL A 178 -19.72 29.02 3.24
CA VAL A 178 -18.69 28.94 4.27
C VAL A 178 -17.43 29.68 3.81
N ALA A 179 -16.88 30.53 4.69
CA ALA A 179 -15.61 31.18 4.46
C ALA A 179 -14.46 30.16 4.51
N VAL A 180 -13.78 29.96 3.39
CA VAL A 180 -12.72 28.97 3.22
C VAL A 180 -11.38 29.65 2.99
N GLU A 181 -10.35 29.21 3.71
CA GLU A 181 -8.95 29.54 3.38
C GLU A 181 -8.27 28.35 2.69
N THR A 182 -7.30 28.66 1.83
CA THR A 182 -6.51 27.69 1.06
C THR A 182 -5.02 27.88 1.34
N LEU A 183 -4.32 26.78 1.57
CA LEU A 183 -2.87 26.75 1.76
C LEU A 183 -2.22 25.77 0.79
N GLU A 184 -1.23 26.25 0.03
CA GLU A 184 -0.40 25.43 -0.84
C GLU A 184 0.96 25.20 -0.18
N LEU A 185 1.40 23.94 -0.16
CA LEU A 185 2.62 23.50 0.48
C LEU A 185 3.55 22.83 -0.54
N ALA A 186 4.80 23.30 -0.59
CA ALA A 186 5.89 22.54 -1.19
C ALA A 186 6.45 21.57 -0.15
N HIS A 187 7.02 20.44 -0.59
CA HIS A 187 7.58 19.42 0.29
C HIS A 187 8.68 18.61 -0.41
N GLU A 188 9.53 17.92 0.38
CA GLU A 188 10.67 17.16 -0.16
C GLU A 188 10.30 15.75 -0.61
N GLY A 189 9.12 15.22 -0.27
CA GLY A 189 8.71 13.92 -0.79
C GLY A 189 7.41 13.39 -0.22
N THR A 190 6.92 12.36 -0.90
CA THR A 190 5.82 11.48 -0.49
C THR A 190 6.39 10.06 -0.45
N LEU A 191 5.82 9.20 0.40
CA LEU A 191 5.88 7.72 0.42
C LEU A 191 6.63 7.12 1.61
N ASN A 192 5.92 7.06 2.74
CA ASN A 192 5.92 5.84 3.54
C ASN A 192 4.54 5.21 3.35
N LEU A 193 4.42 4.25 2.42
CA LEU A 193 3.23 3.40 2.30
C LEU A 193 3.39 2.26 3.31
N SER A 194 2.94 2.46 4.55
CA SER A 194 2.70 1.33 5.44
C SER A 194 1.28 0.82 5.19
N SER A 195 1.14 -0.31 4.51
CA SER A 195 -0.09 -1.11 4.61
C SER A 195 -0.09 -1.74 6.01
N SER A 196 -1.13 -1.47 6.78
CA SER A 196 -1.43 -2.19 8.03
C SER A 196 -1.93 -3.61 7.77
#